data_AF-A0A369XKM6-F1
#
_entry.id   AF-A0A369XKM6-F1
#
_cell.length_a   1.000
_cell.length_b   1.000
_cell.length_c   1.000
_cell.angle_alpha   90.00
_cell.angle_beta   90.00
_cell.angle_gamma   90.00
#
_symmetry.space_group_name_H-M   'P 1'
#
loop_
_entity.id
_entity.type
_entity.pdbx_description
1 polymer ?
#
loop_
_entity_poly.entity_id
_entity_poly.type
_entity_poly.pdbx_seq_one_letter_code
_entity_poly.pdbx_strand_id
1 'polypeptide(L)'
;MEQYFCGTKHALNGRKRAVQPPKPRRNYMTIRRLDIKALLAAGAVATLLLAAPAAQATLIGDTVNCATTGPDHWVCNQASAVVGSGSEFKLSSLGTEVFNVDIGASSIRIDYTGSGDLGTGANERLILSDLDWVGMAGSIIGIANFATANTLRMEASDVAFSAHGVDIDFNSASFSPGAFLSFDLVTRHQVPEPASAVLVGLGMMALAIRRRRATD
;
A
#
# COMPACT_ATOMS: atom_id res chain seq x y z
N MET A 1 46.44 -52.53 92.81
CA MET A 1 45.76 -51.74 91.78
C MET A 1 46.73 -50.66 91.32
N GLU A 2 47.46 -50.99 90.26
CA GLU A 2 48.44 -50.18 89.48
C GLU A 2 47.83 -48.82 89.08
N GLN A 3 48.41 -47.62 89.24
CA GLN A 3 49.74 -47.04 88.91
C GLN A 3 50.18 -47.20 87.44
N TYR A 4 50.24 -46.09 86.68
CA TYR A 4 51.46 -45.56 86.01
C TYR A 4 51.30 -44.88 84.62
N PHE A 5 52.12 -43.83 84.49
CA PHE A 5 52.94 -43.37 83.35
C PHE A 5 52.38 -42.50 82.20
N CYS A 6 52.82 -41.24 82.31
CA CYS A 6 53.26 -40.28 81.29
C CYS A 6 53.96 -40.90 80.06
N GLY A 7 53.66 -40.38 78.87
CA GLY A 7 54.34 -40.73 77.61
C GLY A 7 54.36 -39.58 76.60
N THR A 8 55.47 -38.85 76.61
CA THR A 8 55.91 -37.81 75.66
C THR A 8 56.01 -38.38 74.23
N LYS A 9 55.52 -37.66 73.20
CA LYS A 9 55.93 -37.91 71.82
C LYS A 9 56.30 -36.62 71.08
N HIS A 10 57.46 -36.73 70.45
CA HIS A 10 58.27 -35.71 69.82
C HIS A 10 57.63 -35.06 68.60
N ALA A 11 57.89 -33.76 68.48
CA ALA A 11 57.71 -32.96 67.28
C ALA A 11 58.61 -33.44 66.14
N LEU A 12 58.02 -33.60 64.94
CA LEU A 12 58.76 -33.55 63.68
C LEU A 12 58.16 -32.46 62.81
N ASN A 13 58.96 -31.40 62.71
CA ASN A 13 58.73 -30.16 61.99
C ASN A 13 58.93 -30.39 60.48
N GLY A 14 57.84 -30.68 59.77
CA GLY A 14 57.83 -30.79 58.30
C GLY A 14 57.26 -29.53 57.65
N ARG A 15 58.10 -28.50 57.46
CA ARG A 15 57.75 -27.32 56.64
C ARG A 15 57.53 -27.72 55.18
N LYS A 16 56.29 -28.03 54.81
CA LYS A 16 55.85 -28.06 53.41
C LYS A 16 55.88 -26.63 52.87
N ARG A 17 56.88 -26.31 52.05
CA ARG A 17 56.86 -25.09 51.22
C ARG A 17 55.74 -25.27 50.18
N ALA A 18 54.62 -24.59 50.40
CA ALA A 18 53.56 -24.48 49.41
C ALA A 18 54.13 -23.75 48.19
N VAL A 19 54.29 -24.48 47.09
CA VAL A 19 54.58 -23.92 45.77
C VAL A 19 53.34 -23.10 45.38
N GLN A 20 53.47 -21.77 45.38
CA GLN A 20 52.40 -20.88 44.92
C GLN A 20 52.15 -21.16 43.43
N PRO A 21 50.90 -21.46 43.04
CA PRO A 21 50.56 -21.61 41.63
C PRO A 21 50.79 -20.27 40.89
N PRO A 22 51.28 -20.31 39.64
CA PRO A 22 51.53 -19.11 38.87
C PRO A 22 50.23 -18.31 38.73
N LYS A 23 50.30 -17.03 39.16
CA LYS A 23 49.18 -16.09 39.04
C LYS A 23 48.73 -16.01 37.56
N PRO A 24 47.46 -16.28 37.24
CA PRO A 24 46.98 -16.17 35.86
C PRO A 24 47.13 -14.73 35.40
N ARG A 25 47.91 -14.52 34.32
CA ARG A 25 48.03 -13.22 33.67
C ARG A 25 46.68 -12.88 33.04
N ARG A 26 45.92 -11.99 33.69
CA ARG A 26 44.75 -11.35 33.10
C ARG A 26 45.21 -10.48 31.94
N ASN A 27 45.12 -11.01 30.73
CA ASN A 27 45.16 -10.21 29.52
C ASN A 27 43.87 -9.40 29.49
N TYR A 28 43.96 -8.13 29.91
CA TYR A 28 42.89 -7.17 29.74
C TYR A 28 42.79 -6.90 28.24
N MET A 29 41.85 -7.58 27.58
CA MET A 29 41.43 -7.25 26.23
C MET A 29 40.80 -5.87 26.31
N THR A 30 41.56 -4.85 25.93
CA THR A 30 41.13 -3.46 25.91
C THR A 30 40.02 -3.34 24.87
N ILE A 31 38.78 -3.49 25.31
CA ILE A 31 37.59 -3.21 24.50
C ILE A 31 37.69 -1.74 24.11
N ARG A 32 38.11 -1.49 22.87
CA ARG A 32 38.13 -0.15 22.29
C ARG A 32 36.70 0.36 22.38
N ARG A 33 36.51 1.47 23.11
CA ARG A 33 35.25 2.21 23.18
C ARG A 33 34.92 2.61 21.74
N LEU A 34 34.14 1.80 21.03
CA LEU A 34 33.52 2.25 19.79
C LEU A 34 32.67 3.45 20.16
N ASP A 35 32.98 4.58 19.55
CA ASP A 35 32.32 5.86 19.81
C ASP A 35 30.82 5.71 19.56
N ILE A 36 30.06 5.61 20.65
CA ILE A 36 28.59 5.48 20.71
C ILE A 36 27.88 6.53 19.85
N LYS A 37 28.55 7.66 19.56
CA LYS A 37 28.07 8.73 18.69
C LYS A 37 27.90 8.29 17.22
N ALA A 38 28.77 7.43 16.70
CA ALA A 38 28.68 6.95 15.30
C ALA A 38 27.48 6.02 15.09
N LEU A 39 27.11 5.23 16.11
CA LEU A 39 25.96 4.32 16.06
C LEU A 39 24.62 5.07 16.11
N LEU A 40 24.56 6.17 16.87
CA LEU A 40 23.36 7.02 16.94
C LEU A 40 23.09 7.77 15.63
N ALA A 41 24.14 8.22 14.92
CA ALA A 41 23.98 8.91 13.65
C ALA A 41 23.47 7.97 12.53
N ALA A 42 23.91 6.71 12.51
CA ALA A 42 23.46 5.72 11.52
C ALA A 42 21.97 5.34 11.69
N GLY A 43 21.45 5.31 12.92
CA GLY A 43 20.04 4.99 13.19
C GLY A 43 19.05 6.06 12.72
N ALA A 44 19.44 7.34 12.74
CA ALA A 44 18.59 8.45 12.33
C ALA A 44 18.36 8.52 10.80
N VAL A 45 19.35 8.08 10.01
CA VAL A 45 19.24 8.08 8.53
C VAL A 45 18.37 6.91 8.05
N ALA A 46 18.46 5.74 8.69
CA ALA A 46 17.65 4.58 8.33
C ALA A 46 16.15 4.77 8.59
N THR A 47 15.77 5.61 9.56
CA THR A 47 14.36 5.89 9.89
C THR A 47 13.72 6.90 8.93
N LEU A 48 14.49 7.80 8.32
CA LEU A 48 13.97 8.75 7.34
C LEU A 48 13.59 8.09 6.01
N LEU A 49 14.25 6.98 5.64
CA LEU A 49 13.98 6.23 4.41
C LEU A 49 12.71 5.35 4.49
N LEU A 50 12.18 5.12 5.70
CA LEU A 50 11.01 4.26 5.92
C LEU A 50 9.68 5.05 5.95
N ALA A 51 9.74 6.38 5.93
CA ALA A 51 8.56 7.24 5.88
C ALA A 51 8.10 7.50 4.43
N ALA A 52 7.96 6.43 3.63
CA ALA A 52 7.32 6.57 2.33
C ALA A 52 5.86 7.00 2.56
N PRO A 53 5.33 8.00 1.83
CA PRO A 53 3.92 8.33 1.89
C PRO A 53 3.13 7.07 1.53
N ALA A 54 2.00 6.84 2.19
CA ALA A 54 1.08 5.80 1.78
C ALA A 54 0.73 6.06 0.32
N ALA A 55 1.22 5.20 -0.59
CA ALA A 55 0.89 5.29 -1.99
C ALA A 55 -0.63 5.10 -2.09
N GLN A 56 -1.34 6.18 -2.44
CA GLN A 56 -2.75 6.05 -2.79
C GLN A 56 -2.78 5.26 -4.09
N ALA A 57 -3.54 4.17 -4.09
CA ALA A 57 -3.75 3.40 -5.29
C ALA A 57 -4.35 4.31 -6.36
N THR A 58 -3.78 4.24 -7.55
CA THR A 58 -4.09 5.14 -8.65
C THR A 58 -4.35 4.29 -9.89
N LEU A 59 -5.38 4.67 -10.65
CA LEU A 59 -5.59 4.10 -11.98
C LEU A 59 -4.58 4.65 -12.98
N ILE A 60 -3.90 5.77 -12.72
CA ILE A 60 -2.87 6.28 -13.65
C ILE A 60 -1.77 5.22 -13.86
N GLY A 61 -1.55 4.87 -15.13
CA GLY A 61 -0.63 3.82 -15.57
C GLY A 61 -1.27 2.42 -15.69
N ASP A 62 -2.54 2.27 -15.27
CA ASP A 62 -3.30 1.03 -15.39
C ASP A 62 -3.73 0.79 -16.85
N THR A 63 -3.92 -0.46 -17.26
CA THR A 63 -4.43 -0.80 -18.59
C THR A 63 -5.89 -1.20 -18.49
N VAL A 64 -6.77 -0.32 -18.93
CA VAL A 64 -8.22 -0.53 -18.91
C VAL A 64 -8.68 -1.05 -20.27
N ASN A 65 -9.70 -1.91 -20.27
CA ASN A 65 -10.36 -2.34 -21.50
C ASN A 65 -11.69 -1.61 -21.69
N CYS A 66 -12.06 -1.39 -22.96
CA CYS A 66 -13.32 -0.78 -23.37
C CYS A 66 -14.11 -1.74 -24.25
N ALA A 67 -15.38 -1.92 -23.91
CA ALA A 67 -16.35 -2.66 -24.72
C ALA A 67 -17.68 -1.92 -24.72
N THR A 68 -18.48 -2.16 -25.75
CA THR A 68 -19.84 -1.63 -25.89
C THR A 68 -20.82 -2.78 -26.08
N THR A 69 -22.05 -2.59 -25.61
CA THR A 69 -23.17 -3.44 -26.02
C THR A 69 -24.24 -2.58 -26.67
N GLY A 70 -25.10 -3.23 -27.47
CA GLY A 70 -26.19 -2.58 -28.19
C GLY A 70 -26.13 -2.90 -29.67
N PRO A 71 -26.84 -2.15 -30.52
CA PRO A 71 -26.74 -2.29 -31.98
C PRO A 71 -25.30 -2.06 -32.45
N ASP A 72 -24.91 -2.75 -33.52
CA ASP A 72 -23.53 -2.86 -34.07
C ASP A 72 -22.86 -1.55 -34.50
N HIS A 73 -23.43 -0.39 -34.17
CA HIS A 73 -22.91 0.92 -34.53
C HIS A 73 -22.03 1.57 -33.46
N TRP A 74 -22.07 1.10 -32.21
CA TRP A 74 -21.25 1.62 -31.12
C TRP A 74 -19.92 0.88 -31.00
N VAL A 75 -18.81 1.59 -31.15
CA VAL A 75 -17.47 0.99 -31.09
C VAL A 75 -16.52 1.90 -30.31
N CYS A 76 -15.78 1.32 -29.36
CA CYS A 76 -14.60 1.96 -28.78
C CYS A 76 -13.51 2.06 -29.86
N ASN A 77 -12.87 3.22 -30.02
CA ASN A 77 -11.78 3.42 -30.97
C ASN A 77 -10.61 2.44 -30.79
N GLN A 78 -10.44 1.91 -29.56
CA GLN A 78 -9.48 0.88 -29.21
C GLN A 78 -10.04 -0.02 -28.11
N ALA A 79 -9.59 -1.28 -28.06
CA ALA A 79 -10.06 -2.26 -27.08
C ALA A 79 -9.44 -2.07 -25.69
N SER A 80 -8.25 -1.49 -25.61
CA SER A 80 -7.58 -1.19 -24.34
C SER A 80 -6.72 0.07 -24.44
N ALA A 81 -6.49 0.72 -23.30
CA ALA A 81 -5.71 1.94 -23.19
C ALA A 81 -5.01 2.01 -21.84
N VAL A 82 -3.82 2.62 -21.80
CA VAL A 82 -3.15 2.95 -20.54
C VAL A 82 -3.71 4.28 -20.04
N VAL A 83 -4.21 4.28 -18.81
CA VAL A 83 -4.77 5.46 -18.15
C VAL A 83 -3.66 6.49 -17.95
N GLY A 84 -3.89 7.71 -18.41
CA GLY A 84 -2.88 8.75 -18.47
C GLY A 84 -3.45 10.14 -18.27
N SER A 85 -3.02 11.07 -19.11
CA SER A 85 -3.56 12.42 -19.14
C SER A 85 -4.49 12.59 -20.35
N GLY A 86 -5.71 13.03 -20.11
CA GLY A 86 -6.72 13.23 -21.16
C GLY A 86 -7.50 11.94 -21.44
N SER A 87 -8.25 11.91 -22.53
CA SER A 87 -9.18 10.81 -22.81
C SER A 87 -8.50 9.53 -23.31
N GLU A 88 -8.77 8.41 -22.64
CA GLU A 88 -8.30 7.06 -22.99
C GLU A 88 -9.08 6.44 -24.15
N PHE A 89 -10.39 6.69 -24.22
CA PHE A 89 -11.24 6.12 -25.24
C PHE A 89 -12.09 7.17 -25.94
N LYS A 90 -12.44 6.87 -27.17
CA LYS A 90 -13.47 7.57 -27.91
C LYS A 90 -14.50 6.57 -28.38
N LEU A 91 -15.77 6.84 -28.09
CA LEU A 91 -16.86 6.02 -28.61
C LEU A 91 -17.32 6.64 -29.92
N SER A 92 -17.37 5.81 -30.96
CA SER A 92 -17.94 6.20 -32.24
C SER A 92 -19.29 5.53 -32.47
N SER A 93 -20.21 6.28 -33.08
CA SER A 93 -21.46 5.77 -33.61
C SER A 93 -21.45 5.94 -35.13
N LEU A 94 -21.62 4.85 -35.89
CA LEU A 94 -21.61 4.86 -37.37
C LEU A 94 -20.37 5.56 -37.96
N GLY A 95 -19.20 5.36 -37.32
CA GLY A 95 -17.93 5.95 -37.73
C GLY A 95 -17.71 7.42 -37.34
N THR A 96 -18.64 8.03 -36.59
CA THR A 96 -18.49 9.39 -36.05
C THR A 96 -18.21 9.34 -34.56
N GLU A 97 -17.14 9.97 -34.10
CA GLU A 97 -16.83 10.10 -32.66
C GLU A 97 -17.94 10.92 -31.96
N VAL A 98 -18.51 10.37 -30.88
CA VAL A 98 -19.62 10.99 -30.14
C VAL A 98 -19.34 11.17 -28.66
N PHE A 99 -18.45 10.36 -28.08
CA PHE A 99 -17.99 10.55 -26.71
C PHE A 99 -16.49 10.44 -26.59
N ASN A 100 -15.95 11.21 -25.64
CA ASN A 100 -14.62 11.01 -25.09
C ASN A 100 -14.78 10.45 -23.67
N VAL A 101 -14.03 9.40 -23.34
CA VAL A 101 -13.96 8.82 -21.99
C VAL A 101 -12.58 9.12 -21.43
N ASP A 102 -12.56 9.84 -20.32
CA ASP A 102 -11.37 10.24 -19.57
C ASP A 102 -11.42 9.56 -18.19
N ILE A 103 -10.40 8.77 -17.90
CA ILE A 103 -10.22 8.02 -16.67
C ILE A 103 -9.12 8.72 -15.87
N GLY A 104 -9.51 9.32 -14.75
CA GLY A 104 -8.58 9.90 -13.80
C GLY A 104 -8.00 8.87 -12.83
N ALA A 105 -7.22 9.32 -11.85
CA ALA A 105 -6.63 8.46 -10.83
C ALA A 105 -7.67 7.65 -10.03
N SER A 106 -8.86 8.21 -9.84
CA SER A 106 -9.97 7.60 -9.09
C SER A 106 -11.34 8.11 -9.56
N SER A 107 -11.47 8.50 -10.82
CA SER A 107 -12.68 9.11 -11.37
C SER A 107 -12.86 8.74 -12.83
N ILE A 108 -14.09 8.77 -13.31
CA ILE A 108 -14.40 8.59 -14.73
C ILE A 108 -15.24 9.79 -15.18
N ARG A 109 -14.88 10.36 -16.32
CA ARG A 109 -15.60 11.43 -16.98
C ARG A 109 -15.91 11.02 -18.42
N ILE A 110 -17.12 11.28 -18.86
CA ILE A 110 -17.54 11.07 -20.25
C ILE A 110 -18.10 12.38 -20.78
N ASP A 111 -17.47 12.90 -21.82
CA ASP A 111 -17.86 14.13 -22.51
C ASP A 111 -18.51 13.77 -23.84
N TYR A 112 -19.72 14.29 -24.07
CA TYR A 112 -20.38 14.19 -25.35
C TYR A 112 -19.82 15.23 -26.32
N THR A 113 -19.15 14.75 -27.37
CA THR A 113 -18.49 15.56 -28.40
C THR A 113 -19.21 15.52 -29.75
N GLY A 114 -20.19 14.64 -29.88
CA GLY A 114 -20.92 14.40 -31.12
C GLY A 114 -21.99 15.44 -31.44
N SER A 115 -22.67 15.18 -32.56
CA SER A 115 -23.92 15.82 -32.96
C SER A 115 -24.96 14.76 -33.31
N GLY A 116 -26.11 14.76 -32.63
CA GLY A 116 -27.21 13.81 -32.86
C GLY A 116 -27.83 13.28 -31.55
N ASP A 117 -29.03 12.72 -31.62
CA ASP A 117 -29.66 12.06 -30.47
C ASP A 117 -29.04 10.68 -30.25
N LEU A 118 -28.75 10.37 -28.99
CA LEU A 118 -28.33 9.05 -28.51
C LEU A 118 -29.43 8.48 -27.60
N GLY A 119 -29.38 7.19 -27.30
CA GLY A 119 -30.41 6.55 -26.48
C GLY A 119 -31.61 6.12 -27.31
N THR A 120 -31.37 5.31 -28.36
CA THR A 120 -32.48 4.69 -29.11
C THR A 120 -33.19 3.58 -28.31
N GLY A 121 -32.76 3.34 -27.07
CA GLY A 121 -33.29 2.29 -26.19
C GLY A 121 -32.86 0.88 -26.58
N ALA A 122 -31.75 0.74 -27.30
CA ALA A 122 -31.35 -0.49 -27.97
C ALA A 122 -30.31 -1.33 -27.19
N ASN A 123 -30.37 -1.33 -25.86
CA ASN A 123 -29.36 -1.92 -24.96
C ASN A 123 -27.95 -1.31 -25.09
N GLU A 124 -27.88 0.00 -25.22
CA GLU A 124 -26.65 0.80 -25.40
C GLU A 124 -25.90 0.91 -24.07
N ARG A 125 -24.77 0.22 -23.92
CA ARG A 125 -23.97 0.24 -22.69
C ARG A 125 -22.48 0.40 -22.99
N LEU A 126 -21.77 1.11 -22.12
CA LEU A 126 -20.30 1.17 -22.09
C LEU A 126 -19.78 0.35 -20.92
N ILE A 127 -18.91 -0.61 -21.22
CA ILE A 127 -18.29 -1.49 -20.24
C ILE A 127 -16.80 -1.17 -20.22
N LEU A 128 -16.33 -0.73 -19.06
CA LEU A 128 -14.91 -0.57 -18.75
C LEU A 128 -14.51 -1.70 -17.81
N SER A 129 -13.46 -2.45 -18.16
CA SER A 129 -12.97 -3.58 -17.35
C SER A 129 -11.48 -3.50 -17.11
N ASP A 130 -10.96 -4.37 -16.24
CA ASP A 130 -9.56 -4.41 -15.82
C ASP A 130 -9.12 -3.11 -15.12
N LEU A 131 -10.01 -2.55 -14.28
CA LEU A 131 -9.67 -1.48 -13.34
C LEU A 131 -9.04 -2.12 -12.09
N ASP A 132 -7.72 -2.32 -12.07
CA ASP A 132 -7.02 -3.10 -11.05
C ASP A 132 -5.99 -2.32 -10.20
N TRP A 133 -5.76 -1.03 -10.54
CA TRP A 133 -4.85 -0.08 -9.88
C TRP A 133 -3.39 -0.53 -9.83
N VAL A 134 -2.51 0.29 -10.38
CA VAL A 134 -1.08 -0.03 -10.44
C VAL A 134 -0.46 -0.09 -9.04
N GLY A 135 0.13 -1.25 -8.73
CA GLY A 135 0.96 -1.43 -7.54
C GLY A 135 0.21 -1.72 -6.25
N MET A 136 -1.13 -1.80 -6.26
CA MET A 136 -1.90 -2.18 -5.08
C MET A 136 -3.25 -2.80 -5.45
N ALA A 137 -3.47 -4.05 -5.06
CA ALA A 137 -4.75 -4.71 -5.24
C ALA A 137 -5.89 -3.91 -4.58
N GLY A 138 -6.87 -3.51 -5.39
CA GLY A 138 -8.05 -2.77 -4.99
C GLY A 138 -9.34 -3.39 -5.50
N SER A 139 -10.46 -2.95 -4.96
CA SER A 139 -11.76 -3.20 -5.56
C SER A 139 -12.66 -1.98 -5.49
N ILE A 140 -13.49 -1.77 -6.52
CA ILE A 140 -14.58 -0.79 -6.47
C ILE A 140 -15.64 -1.28 -5.50
N ILE A 141 -16.04 -0.42 -4.57
CA ILE A 141 -17.10 -0.68 -3.59
C ILE A 141 -18.27 0.29 -3.73
N GLY A 142 -18.15 1.29 -4.61
CA GLY A 142 -19.17 2.30 -4.83
C GLY A 142 -18.75 3.34 -5.86
N ILE A 143 -19.67 4.25 -6.16
CA ILE A 143 -19.40 5.51 -6.84
C ILE A 143 -19.84 6.67 -5.94
N ALA A 144 -19.20 7.83 -6.10
CA ALA A 144 -19.51 9.06 -5.38
C ALA A 144 -19.44 10.26 -6.33
N ASN A 145 -19.92 11.41 -5.85
CA ASN A 145 -19.83 12.70 -6.58
C ASN A 145 -20.35 12.61 -8.02
N PHE A 146 -21.42 11.84 -8.24
CA PHE A 146 -22.06 11.72 -9.54
C PHE A 146 -22.59 13.10 -9.97
N ALA A 147 -22.15 13.55 -11.13
CA ALA A 147 -22.52 14.83 -11.69
C ALA A 147 -22.78 14.68 -13.20
N THR A 148 -23.80 15.37 -13.67
CA THR A 148 -24.14 15.46 -15.09
C THR A 148 -24.44 16.90 -15.47
N ALA A 149 -24.29 17.22 -16.75
CA ALA A 149 -24.81 18.46 -17.33
C ALA A 149 -25.34 18.18 -18.74
N ASN A 150 -26.41 18.87 -19.13
CA ASN A 150 -27.05 18.77 -20.44
C ASN A 150 -27.40 17.33 -20.86
N THR A 151 -27.60 16.43 -19.90
CA THR A 151 -28.17 15.10 -20.09
C THR A 151 -29.62 15.09 -19.60
N LEU A 152 -30.47 14.28 -20.24
CA LEU A 152 -31.77 13.93 -19.68
C LEU A 152 -31.74 12.47 -19.26
N ARG A 153 -32.35 12.17 -18.10
CA ARG A 153 -32.57 10.80 -17.59
C ARG A 153 -31.31 9.97 -17.37
N MET A 154 -30.17 10.63 -17.15
CA MET A 154 -28.94 9.99 -16.72
C MET A 154 -28.77 10.17 -15.22
N GLU A 155 -28.78 9.09 -14.47
CA GLU A 155 -28.77 9.04 -13.02
C GLU A 155 -27.65 8.11 -12.50
N ALA A 156 -27.31 8.22 -11.21
CA ALA A 156 -26.27 7.37 -10.62
C ALA A 156 -26.64 5.88 -10.65
N SER A 157 -27.94 5.54 -10.72
CA SER A 157 -28.42 4.16 -10.86
C SER A 157 -28.11 3.53 -12.21
N ASP A 158 -27.79 4.33 -13.22
CA ASP A 158 -27.41 3.85 -14.56
C ASP A 158 -25.93 3.42 -14.61
N VAL A 159 -25.19 3.59 -13.51
CA VAL A 159 -23.80 3.15 -13.38
C VAL A 159 -23.75 1.95 -12.43
N ALA A 160 -23.58 0.76 -13.01
CA ALA A 160 -23.28 -0.45 -12.27
C ALA A 160 -21.76 -0.63 -12.17
N PHE A 161 -21.31 -1.32 -11.12
CA PHE A 161 -19.88 -1.62 -10.93
C PHE A 161 -19.68 -3.03 -10.37
N SER A 162 -18.51 -3.57 -10.64
CA SER A 162 -17.96 -4.80 -10.06
C SER A 162 -16.66 -4.47 -9.34
N ALA A 163 -15.92 -5.47 -8.85
CA ALA A 163 -14.63 -5.21 -8.22
C ALA A 163 -13.62 -4.49 -9.14
N HIS A 164 -13.67 -4.74 -10.46
CA HIS A 164 -12.67 -4.29 -11.43
C HIS A 164 -13.28 -3.79 -12.74
N GLY A 165 -14.51 -3.29 -12.68
CA GLY A 165 -15.21 -2.86 -13.88
C GLY A 165 -16.38 -1.96 -13.58
N VAL A 166 -16.70 -1.11 -14.54
CA VAL A 166 -17.83 -0.18 -14.53
C VAL A 166 -18.65 -0.41 -15.79
N ASP A 167 -19.96 -0.44 -15.63
CA ASP A 167 -20.92 -0.66 -16.71
C ASP A 167 -21.95 0.46 -16.66
N ILE A 168 -22.00 1.26 -17.73
CA ILE A 168 -22.80 2.47 -17.82
C ILE A 168 -23.91 2.23 -18.85
N ASP A 169 -25.15 2.33 -18.40
CA ASP A 169 -26.34 2.18 -19.23
C ASP A 169 -26.74 3.53 -19.85
N PHE A 170 -26.73 3.61 -21.18
CA PHE A 170 -27.15 4.80 -21.93
C PHE A 170 -28.56 4.67 -22.51
N ASN A 171 -29.28 3.56 -22.30
CA ASN A 171 -30.54 3.26 -22.97
C ASN A 171 -31.61 4.34 -22.87
N SER A 172 -31.70 4.97 -21.71
CA SER A 172 -32.73 5.96 -21.43
C SER A 172 -32.21 7.39 -21.41
N ALA A 173 -30.89 7.56 -21.54
CA ALA A 173 -30.22 8.83 -21.47
C ALA A 173 -30.25 9.53 -22.84
N SER A 174 -30.44 10.85 -22.82
CA SER A 174 -30.19 11.68 -24.00
C SER A 174 -29.15 12.74 -23.70
N PHE A 175 -28.37 13.10 -24.71
CA PHE A 175 -27.22 13.98 -24.60
C PHE A 175 -27.38 15.17 -25.54
N SER A 176 -27.25 16.38 -25.03
CA SER A 176 -27.19 17.61 -25.83
C SER A 176 -25.74 18.07 -26.01
N PRO A 177 -25.42 18.93 -27.00
CA PRO A 177 -24.07 19.47 -27.16
C PRO A 177 -23.50 20.06 -25.85
N GLY A 178 -22.28 19.66 -25.49
CA GLY A 178 -21.65 20.04 -24.22
C GLY A 178 -22.16 19.26 -23.01
N ALA A 179 -22.85 18.13 -23.23
CA ALA A 179 -23.22 17.23 -22.16
C ALA A 179 -22.02 16.47 -21.60
N PHE A 180 -22.08 16.17 -20.32
CA PHE A 180 -21.12 15.28 -19.68
C PHE A 180 -21.76 14.50 -18.54
N LEU A 181 -21.10 13.42 -18.16
CA LEU A 181 -21.26 12.76 -16.87
C LEU A 181 -19.89 12.55 -16.23
N SER A 182 -19.84 12.56 -14.91
CA SER A 182 -18.64 12.25 -14.15
C SER A 182 -18.97 11.68 -12.78
N PHE A 183 -18.12 10.80 -12.28
CA PHE A 183 -18.22 10.27 -10.92
C PHE A 183 -16.85 9.82 -10.42
N ASP A 184 -16.71 9.79 -9.11
CA ASP A 184 -15.54 9.25 -8.42
C ASP A 184 -15.77 7.78 -8.08
N LEU A 185 -14.74 6.97 -8.23
CA LEU A 185 -14.73 5.58 -7.80
C LEU A 185 -14.44 5.52 -6.31
N VAL A 186 -15.34 4.92 -5.54
CA VAL A 186 -15.10 4.61 -4.13
C VAL A 186 -14.47 3.23 -4.08
N THR A 187 -13.22 3.17 -3.63
CA THR A 187 -12.41 1.96 -3.68
C THR A 187 -12.02 1.48 -2.30
N ARG A 188 -11.78 0.17 -2.18
CA ARG A 188 -11.15 -0.44 -1.03
C ARG A 188 -9.85 -1.07 -1.48
N HIS A 189 -8.75 -0.64 -0.87
CA HIS A 189 -7.44 -1.24 -1.12
C HIS A 189 -6.97 -2.03 0.10
N GLN A 190 -6.25 -3.12 -0.15
CA GLN A 190 -5.51 -3.80 0.90
C GLN A 190 -4.22 -3.01 1.13
N VAL A 191 -4.30 -2.00 1.99
CA VAL A 191 -3.11 -1.25 2.42
C VAL A 191 -2.31 -2.19 3.33
N PRO A 192 -1.08 -2.59 2.96
CA PRO A 192 -0.21 -3.33 3.86
C PRO A 192 -0.06 -2.55 5.16
N GLU A 193 -0.11 -3.23 6.31
CA GLU A 193 -0.05 -2.56 7.60
C GLU A 193 1.08 -1.52 7.61
N PRO A 194 0.79 -0.26 7.97
CA PRO A 194 1.75 0.80 7.82
C PRO A 194 2.99 0.44 8.64
N ALA A 195 4.18 0.70 8.09
CA ALA A 195 5.46 0.45 8.76
C ALA A 195 5.53 1.10 10.16
N SER A 196 4.65 2.06 10.46
CA SER A 196 4.42 2.58 11.80
C SER A 196 4.08 1.52 12.84
N ALA A 197 3.34 0.45 12.51
CA ALA A 197 3.07 -0.65 13.44
C ALA A 197 4.38 -1.37 13.83
N VAL A 198 5.27 -1.59 12.86
CA VAL A 198 6.62 -2.11 13.09
C VAL A 198 7.45 -1.13 13.90
N LEU A 199 7.40 0.18 13.61
CA LEU A 199 8.12 1.21 14.37
C LEU A 199 7.63 1.31 15.81
N VAL A 200 6.33 1.20 16.06
CA VAL A 200 5.76 1.13 17.40
C VAL A 200 6.25 -0.11 18.12
N GLY A 201 6.25 -1.26 17.45
CA GLY A 201 6.81 -2.52 17.98
C GLY A 201 8.28 -2.39 18.36
N LEU A 202 9.10 -1.81 17.48
CA LEU A 202 10.52 -1.55 17.72
C LEU A 202 10.74 -0.52 18.84
N GLY A 203 9.93 0.54 18.89
CA GLY A 203 9.98 1.55 19.94
C GLY A 203 9.66 0.96 21.32
N MET A 204 8.64 0.11 21.39
CA MET A 204 8.28 -0.64 22.60
C MET A 204 9.39 -1.60 23.03
N MET A 205 9.99 -2.32 22.07
CA MET A 205 11.12 -3.22 22.33
C MET A 205 12.34 -2.45 22.87
N ALA A 206 12.69 -1.32 22.25
CA ALA A 206 13.78 -0.45 22.70
C ALA A 206 13.52 0.10 24.11
N LEU A 207 12.28 0.49 24.42
CA LEU A 207 11.89 0.96 25.75
C LEU A 207 12.00 -0.16 26.81
N ALA A 208 11.58 -1.38 26.48
CA ALA A 208 11.70 -2.53 27.37
C ALA A 208 13.18 -2.85 27.69
N ILE A 209 14.06 -2.77 26.69
CA ILE A 209 15.51 -2.95 26.88
C ILE A 209 16.08 -1.84 27.77
N ARG A 210 15.64 -0.59 27.60
CA ARG A 210 16.06 0.54 28.43
C ARG A 210 15.68 0.35 29.90
N ARG A 211 14.47 -0.15 30.19
CA ARG A 211 14.01 -0.37 31.57
C ARG A 211 14.85 -1.42 32.31
N ARG A 212 15.25 -2.51 31.64
CA ARG A 212 16.07 -3.56 32.28
C ARG A 212 17.42 -3.05 32.76
N ARG A 213 18.02 -2.10 32.05
CA ARG A 213 19.33 -1.51 32.42
C ARG A 213 19.27 -0.51 33.59
N ALA A 214 18.08 -0.08 34.01
CA ALA A 214 17.94 0.88 35.11
C ALA A 214 17.91 0.21 36.49
N THR A 215 17.76 -1.12 36.54
CA THR A 215 17.67 -1.92 37.76
C THR A 215 18.98 -2.60 38.17
N ASP A 216 20.03 -2.49 37.36
CA ASP A 216 21.40 -2.93 37.65
C ASP A 216 22.29 -1.74 37.98
#